data_AF-A0A0D5C343-F1
#
_entry.id   AF-A0A0D5C343-F1
#
_cell.length_a   1.000
_cell.length_b   1.000
_cell.length_c   1.000
_cell.angle_alpha   90.00
_cell.angle_beta   90.00
_cell.angle_gamma   90.00
#
_symmetry.space_group_name_H-M   'P 1'
#
loop_
_entity.id
_entity.type
_entity.pdbx_description
1 polymer ?
#
loop_
_entity_poly.entity_id
_entity_poly.type
_entity_poly.pdbx_seq_one_letter_code
_entity_poly.pdbx_strand_id
1 'polypeptide(L)' 'MVGYLGNKSDMVVHDLASMIPDCKIYYVKKEDKTYFVPDILEEALKEKFSPCKYCIQS' A
#
# COMPACT_ATOMS: atom_id res chain seq x y z
N MET A 1 12.85 -1.73 -0.24
CA MET A 1 12.36 -1.21 1.04
C MET A 1 11.40 -2.26 1.57
N VAL A 2 11.49 -2.60 2.85
CA VAL A 2 10.52 -3.50 3.49
C VAL A 2 9.43 -2.59 4.06
N GLY A 3 8.16 -2.89 3.82
CA GLY A 3 7.06 -2.09 4.35
C GLY A 3 5.86 -1.96 3.43
N TYR A 4 4.82 -1.30 3.94
CA TYR A 4 3.56 -1.07 3.27
C TYR A 4 3.33 0.42 3.01
N LEU A 5 2.84 0.74 1.82
CA LEU A 5 2.50 2.09 1.42
C LEU A 5 1.02 2.17 1.06
N GLY A 6 0.28 2.96 1.83
CA GLY A 6 -1.11 3.27 1.55
C GLY A 6 -1.24 4.42 0.55
N ASN A 7 -2.24 4.33 -0.32
CA ASN A 7 -2.70 5.40 -1.20
C ASN A 7 -4.09 5.87 -0.72
N LYS A 8 -4.19 7.08 -0.18
CA LYS A 8 -5.46 7.62 0.36
C LYS A 8 -6.50 7.89 -0.73
N SER A 9 -6.06 8.15 -1.96
CA SER A 9 -6.97 8.49 -3.05
C SER A 9 -7.87 7.32 -3.48
N ASP A 10 -7.36 6.09 -3.42
CA ASP A 10 -8.11 4.88 -3.76
C ASP A 10 -8.28 3.91 -2.57
N MET A 11 -7.75 4.28 -1.40
CA MET A 11 -7.72 3.46 -0.19
C MET A 11 -7.08 2.08 -0.43
N VAL A 12 -6.02 2.01 -1.24
CA VAL A 12 -5.27 0.76 -1.51
C VAL A 12 -3.92 0.77 -0.80
N VAL A 13 -3.53 -0.38 -0.22
CA VAL A 13 -2.20 -0.59 0.34
C VAL A 13 -1.35 -1.45 -0.58
N HIS A 14 -0.11 -1.03 -0.78
CA HIS A 14 0.89 -1.70 -1.61
C HIS A 14 2.04 -2.22 -0.76
N ASP A 15 2.59 -3.38 -1.14
CA ASP A 15 3.82 -3.90 -0.57
C ASP A 15 5.03 -3.33 -1.33
N LEU A 16 5.92 -2.64 -0.61
CA LEU A 16 7.14 -2.05 -1.15
C LEU A 16 8.20 -3.11 -1.49
N ALA A 17 8.11 -4.32 -0.95
CA ALA A 17 8.98 -5.44 -1.28
C ALA A 17 8.53 -6.16 -2.56
N SER A 18 7.22 -6.24 -2.79
CA SER A 18 6.60 -6.98 -3.90
C SER A 18 6.02 -6.08 -5.00
N MET A 19 6.48 -4.83 -5.10
CA MET A 19 5.97 -3.88 -6.08
C MET A 19 6.27 -4.32 -7.52
N ILE A 20 5.23 -4.32 -8.35
CA ILE A 20 5.30 -4.60 -9.79
C ILE A 20 4.67 -3.45 -10.58
N PRO A 21 5.01 -3.24 -11.87
CA PRO A 21 4.45 -2.13 -12.66
C PRO A 21 2.91 -2.09 -12.66
N ASP A 22 2.24 -3.24 -12.64
CA ASP A 22 0.79 -3.34 -12.64
C ASP A 22 0.12 -2.82 -11.36
N CYS A 23 0.83 -2.79 -10.23
CA CYS A 23 0.28 -2.26 -8.98
C CYS A 23 0.23 -0.72 -8.97
N LYS A 24 0.80 -0.04 -9.97
CA LYS A 24 0.78 1.43 -10.14
C LYS A 24 1.27 2.24 -8.93
N ILE A 25 2.01 1.63 -8.01
CA ILE A 25 2.54 2.28 -6.80
C ILE A 25 3.38 3.54 -7.11
N TYR A 26 4.08 3.56 -8.25
CA TYR A 26 4.88 4.70 -8.69
C TYR A 26 4.04 5.94 -9.06
N TYR A 27 2.75 5.76 -9.35
CA TYR A 27 1.82 6.83 -9.67
C TYR A 27 1.10 7.37 -8.43
N VAL A 28 1.32 6.79 -7.26
CA VAL A 28 0.79 7.32 -5.99
C VAL A 28 1.43 8.67 -5.73
N LYS A 29 0.61 9.72 -5.70
CA LYS A 29 1.07 11.09 -5.45
C LYS A 29 1.62 11.19 -4.03
N LYS A 30 2.62 12.04 -3.83
CA LYS A 30 3.25 12.24 -2.52
C LYS A 30 2.25 12.64 -1.42
N GLU A 31 1.24 13.44 -1.79
CA GLU A 31 0.16 13.90 -0.91
C GLU A 31 -0.79 12.79 -0.46
N ASP A 32 -0.91 11.71 -1.24
CA ASP A 32 -1.78 10.58 -0.94
C ASP A 32 -1.06 9.43 -0.21
N LYS A 33 0.25 9.53 -0.03
CA LYS A 33 1.06 8.48 0.62
C LYS A 33 0.73 8.40 2.12
N THR A 34 0.41 7.19 2.56
CA THR A 34 0.24 6.84 3.97
C THR A 34 1.26 5.79 4.35
N TYR A 35 1.92 6.01 5.48
CA TYR A 35 2.81 5.04 6.11
C TYR A 35 2.16 4.57 7.40
N PHE A 36 2.32 3.29 7.71
CA PHE A 36 1.67 2.67 8.85
C PHE A 36 2.66 2.45 9.99
N VAL A 37 2.17 2.51 11.23
CA VAL A 37 2.96 2.24 12.44
C VAL A 37 2.12 1.38 13.39
N PRO A 38 2.44 0.08 13.57
CA PRO A 38 3.55 -0.65 12.96
C PRO A 38 3.41 -0.83 11.44
N ASP A 39 4.53 -0.97 10.73
CA ASP A 39 4.58 -1.11 9.27
C ASP A 39 4.23 -2.54 8.83
N ILE A 40 2.98 -2.93 9.09
CA ILE A 40 2.41 -4.25 8.81
C ILE A 40 1.07 -4.11 8.09
N LEU A 41 0.69 -5.13 7.31
CA LEU A 41 -0.54 -5.12 6.52
C LEU A 41 -1.78 -4.94 7.42
N GLU A 42 -1.78 -5.55 8.59
CA GLU A 42 -2.89 -5.50 9.54
C GLU A 42 -3.22 -4.07 9.97
N GLU A 43 -2.23 -3.18 10.09
CA GLU A 43 -2.47 -1.79 10.47
C GLU A 43 -3.15 -1.03 9.32
N ALA A 44 -2.71 -1.27 8.07
CA ALA A 44 -3.39 -0.74 6.90
C ALA A 44 -4.85 -1.22 6.79
N LEU A 45 -5.11 -2.50 7.10
CA LEU A 45 -6.47 -3.06 7.12
C LEU A 45 -7.35 -2.40 8.20
N LYS A 46 -6.81 -2.10 9.39
CA LYS A 46 -7.53 -1.36 10.45
C LYS A 46 -7.90 0.06 10.01
N GLU A 47 -7.01 0.71 9.26
CA GLU A 47 -7.25 2.01 8.65
C GLU A 47 -8.17 1.96 7.41
N LYS A 48 -8.75 0.79 7.11
CA LYS A 48 -9.69 0.54 6.00
C LYS A 48 -9.06 0.59 4.61
N PHE A 49 -7.75 0.41 4.51
CA PHE A 49 -7.12 0.18 3.22
C PHE A 49 -7.41 -1.24 2.74
N SER A 50 -7.57 -1.38 1.42
CA SER A 50 -7.70 -2.67 0.76
C SER A 50 -6.34 -3.12 0.21
N PRO A 51 -5.97 -4.40 0.36
CA PRO A 51 -4.72 -4.90 -0.19
C PRO A 51 -4.72 -4.80 -1.72
N CYS A 52 -3.61 -4.33 -2.28
CA CYS A 52 -3.46 -4.23 -3.72
C CYS A 52 -3.44 -5.64 -4.34
N LYS A 53 -4.39 -5.91 -5.23
CA LYS A 53 -4.56 -7.21 -5.91
C LYS A 53 -3.34 -7.69 -6.73
N TYR A 54 -2.42 -6.78 -7.05
CA TYR A 54 -1.26 -7.05 -7.90
C TYR A 54 -0.01 -7.37 -7.10
N CYS A 55 0.32 -6.57 -6.08
CA CYS A 55 1.53 -6.74 -5.27
C CYS A 55 1.28 -7.44 -3.92
N ILE A 56 0.02 -7.57 -3.50
CA ILE A 56 -0.37 -8.30 -2.30
C ILE A 56 -1.40 -9.35 -2.73
N GLN A 57 -0.91 -10.55 -3.07
CA GLN A 57 -1.77 -11.70 -3.30
C GLN A 57 -2.01 -12.38 -1.95
N SER A 58 -3.28 -12.37 -1.50
CA SER A 58 -3.76 -13.20 -0.40
C SER A 58 -3.98 -14.64 -0.84
#